data_AF-A0AAE1N4Q9-F1
#
_entry.id   AF-A0AAE1N4Q9-F1
#
_cell.length_a   1.000
_cell.length_b   1.000
_cell.length_c   1.000
_cell.angle_alpha   90.00
_cell.angle_beta   90.00
_cell.angle_gamma   90.00
#
_symmetry.space_group_name_H-M   'P 1'
#
loop_
_entity.id
_entity.type
_entity.pdbx_description
1 polymer ?
#
loop_
_entity_poly.entity_id
_entity_poly.type
_entity_poly.pdbx_seq_one_letter_code
_entity_poly.pdbx_strand_id
1 'polypeptide(L)'
;MAHPHSNGADHKRKEIIRLERESVIPILKPRLIMTLANLIEHGSDRAEFLKLCKRVEYTIRAWYLLQFEDLMQLYSLFDPVHGAQKLDQQKLAPEEIDVLEQNFLTYLFQVMEKSNFKIATDDEVDVALSGKYLLNLPITVDESKVDKRLLKKYFENHHHEGLPDFSDKYVIFRRGIGMDRTTDYFFMEKVDMIIGRFWAYLLRLTRLEKLFSQKPKRHHKKDPKKDDGTSEAEQDNFFVERIRLENMELSFRSLLSKTTIQEPTFDRIIVVYRRASTKSNAERGIYVKHFKNIPMADMEIVLPEKKNPGLTPMDWVKFLGSAIVGLVAVISSLEMPKADLWVMMAVLVSVVTYCAKTYFTFQQNMAAYQNLITQSMYDKQLDSGKGTLLHLCDDVIQQEVKEVIVSFFILMEQGKATRQDLDLWCEELIKEEFGESCNFDVDDAVHKLENLGIVTRDSIGRFQCVGLKRANEIIGTTTEEMILKAKQGSASP
;
A
#
# COMPACT_ATOMS: atom_id res chain seq x y z
N MET A 1 -56.83 -4.11 -7.64
CA MET A 1 -56.71 -4.25 -9.11
C MET A 1 -55.25 -4.08 -9.48
N ALA A 2 -54.69 -5.12 -10.10
CA ALA A 2 -53.43 -5.19 -10.87
C ALA A 2 -52.17 -4.52 -10.29
N HIS A 3 -51.30 -5.36 -9.72
CA HIS A 3 -49.85 -5.18 -9.76
C HIS A 3 -49.35 -5.15 -11.21
N PRO A 4 -48.39 -4.30 -11.57
CA PRO A 4 -47.47 -4.60 -12.66
C PRO A 4 -46.27 -5.37 -12.09
N HIS A 5 -46.11 -6.60 -12.56
CA HIS A 5 -44.90 -7.37 -12.42
C HIS A 5 -43.70 -6.58 -12.96
N SER A 6 -42.79 -6.16 -12.07
CA SER A 6 -41.44 -5.78 -12.49
C SER A 6 -40.66 -7.05 -12.77
N ASN A 7 -40.36 -7.27 -14.05
CA ASN A 7 -39.45 -8.31 -14.53
C ASN A 7 -38.18 -8.35 -13.67
N GLY A 8 -37.85 -9.55 -13.17
CA GLY A 8 -36.60 -9.83 -12.52
C GLY A 8 -35.44 -9.60 -13.50
N ALA A 9 -34.82 -8.43 -13.39
CA ALA A 9 -33.44 -8.26 -13.82
C ALA A 9 -32.58 -8.93 -12.75
N ASP A 10 -31.86 -9.96 -13.16
CA ASP A 10 -30.86 -10.68 -12.39
C ASP A 10 -29.84 -9.68 -11.83
N HIS A 11 -30.05 -9.22 -10.60
CA HIS A 11 -29.12 -8.36 -9.88
C HIS A 11 -27.88 -9.20 -9.56
N LYS A 12 -26.95 -9.28 -10.51
CA LYS A 12 -25.56 -9.69 -10.25
C LYS A 12 -25.10 -8.92 -9.02
N ARG A 13 -24.83 -9.62 -7.92
CA ARG A 13 -24.26 -9.03 -6.70
C ARG A 13 -22.92 -8.41 -7.07
N LYS A 14 -22.91 -7.10 -7.32
CA LYS A 14 -21.69 -6.33 -7.51
C LYS A 14 -20.90 -6.41 -6.21
N GLU A 15 -19.65 -6.84 -6.31
CA GLU A 15 -18.74 -6.88 -5.16
C GLU A 15 -18.19 -5.47 -4.98
N ILE A 16 -18.73 -4.75 -3.98
CA ILE A 16 -18.38 -3.37 -3.71
C ILE A 16 -17.58 -3.32 -2.40
N ILE A 17 -16.38 -2.74 -2.44
CA ILE A 17 -15.60 -2.44 -1.23
C ILE A 17 -15.93 -1.02 -0.78
N ARG A 18 -16.14 -0.86 0.53
CA ARG A 18 -16.22 0.44 1.21
C ARG A 18 -14.82 0.87 1.62
N LEU A 19 -14.42 2.07 1.24
CA LEU A 19 -13.14 2.63 1.57
C LEU A 19 -13.32 4.03 2.18
N GLU A 20 -12.50 4.34 3.17
CA GLU A 20 -12.48 5.65 3.84
C GLU A 20 -11.86 6.70 2.92
N ARG A 21 -12.34 7.96 3.01
CA ARG A 21 -11.63 9.10 2.40
C ARG A 21 -10.32 9.34 3.14
N GLU A 22 -9.30 9.72 2.38
CA GLU A 22 -7.99 10.01 2.94
C GLU A 22 -7.81 11.48 3.25
N SER A 23 -7.00 11.75 4.26
CA SER A 23 -6.56 13.10 4.64
C SER A 23 -5.37 13.57 3.81
N VAL A 24 -5.42 13.37 2.50
CA VAL A 24 -4.33 13.73 1.59
C VAL A 24 -4.89 14.68 0.56
N ILE A 25 -4.30 15.88 0.43
CA ILE A 25 -4.70 16.83 -0.62
C ILE A 25 -4.08 16.35 -1.95
N PRO A 26 -4.83 15.85 -2.94
CA PRO A 26 -4.27 15.25 -4.16
C PRO A 26 -3.90 16.29 -5.22
N ILE A 27 -3.75 17.56 -4.84
CA ILE A 27 -3.49 18.69 -5.73
C ILE A 27 -1.99 19.00 -5.76
N LEU A 28 -1.45 19.26 -6.95
CA LEU A 28 -0.09 19.77 -7.11
C LEU A 28 0.03 21.16 -6.48
N LYS A 29 1.00 21.34 -5.57
CA LYS A 29 1.21 22.60 -4.84
C LYS A 29 1.27 23.85 -5.75
N PRO A 30 1.96 23.86 -6.91
CA PRO A 30 1.94 25.03 -7.79
C PRO A 30 0.56 25.35 -8.35
N ARG A 31 -0.25 24.33 -8.67
CA ARG A 31 -1.64 24.51 -9.13
C ARG A 31 -2.49 25.07 -8.00
N LEU A 32 -2.37 24.51 -6.79
CA LEU A 32 -3.06 25.00 -5.59
C LEU A 32 -2.78 26.49 -5.37
N ILE A 33 -1.50 26.87 -5.22
CA ILE A 33 -1.09 28.24 -4.94
C ILE A 33 -1.57 29.20 -6.03
N MET A 34 -1.42 28.83 -7.30
CA MET A 34 -1.80 29.72 -8.41
C MET A 34 -3.31 29.91 -8.52
N THR A 35 -4.11 28.86 -8.33
CA THR A 35 -5.57 28.97 -8.31
C THR A 35 -6.02 29.87 -7.18
N LEU A 36 -5.56 29.63 -5.94
CA LEU A 36 -5.91 30.47 -4.78
C LEU A 36 -5.48 31.93 -4.98
N ALA A 37 -4.29 32.16 -5.53
CA ALA A 37 -3.81 33.51 -5.83
C ALA A 37 -4.65 34.24 -6.89
N ASN A 38 -5.32 33.50 -7.79
CA ASN A 38 -6.20 34.09 -8.82
C ASN A 38 -7.58 34.45 -8.27
N LEU A 39 -8.00 33.87 -7.14
CA LEU A 39 -9.25 34.22 -6.46
C LEU A 39 -9.16 35.56 -5.72
N ILE A 40 -7.94 36.04 -5.44
CA ILE A 40 -7.70 37.33 -4.77
C ILE A 40 -7.86 38.49 -5.76
N GLU A 41 -8.83 39.37 -5.51
CA GLU A 41 -9.18 40.48 -6.41
C GLU A 41 -8.06 41.53 -6.55
N HIS A 42 -7.41 41.89 -5.44
CA HIS A 42 -6.42 42.96 -5.41
C HIS A 42 -5.01 42.46 -5.74
N GLY A 43 -4.39 43.01 -6.79
CA GLY A 43 -3.05 42.62 -7.23
C GLY A 43 -1.95 42.78 -6.16
N SER A 44 -2.08 43.75 -5.24
CA SER A 44 -1.15 43.89 -4.11
C SER A 44 -1.24 42.72 -3.13
N ASP A 45 -2.46 42.27 -2.84
CA ASP A 45 -2.73 41.21 -1.88
C ASP A 45 -2.34 39.86 -2.49
N ARG A 46 -2.56 39.69 -3.80
CA ARG A 46 -2.05 38.55 -4.56
C ARG A 46 -0.52 38.42 -4.45
N ALA A 47 0.23 39.52 -4.56
CA ALA A 47 1.69 39.50 -4.43
C ALA A 47 2.13 39.14 -3.00
N GLU A 48 1.47 39.69 -1.98
CA GLU A 48 1.73 39.37 -0.57
C GLU A 48 1.37 37.92 -0.23
N PHE A 49 0.28 37.38 -0.79
CA PHE A 49 -0.11 35.98 -0.62
C PHE A 49 0.90 35.01 -1.25
N LEU A 50 1.37 35.28 -2.47
CA LEU A 50 2.41 34.46 -3.10
C LEU A 50 3.72 34.47 -2.30
N LYS A 51 4.06 35.63 -1.72
CA LYS A 51 5.20 35.77 -0.81
C LYS A 51 4.98 34.98 0.49
N LEU A 52 3.78 35.03 1.05
CA LEU A 52 3.41 34.25 2.23
C LEU A 52 3.55 32.75 1.96
N CYS A 53 3.03 32.25 0.84
CA CYS A 53 3.12 30.85 0.46
C CYS A 53 4.58 30.35 0.44
N LYS A 54 5.49 31.15 -0.14
CA LYS A 54 6.93 30.82 -0.15
C LYS A 54 7.52 30.83 1.25
N ARG A 55 7.20 31.84 2.06
CA ARG A 55 7.73 31.97 3.42
C ARG A 55 7.25 30.82 4.31
N VAL A 56 5.97 30.47 4.23
CA VAL A 56 5.39 29.28 4.87
C VAL A 56 6.14 28.04 4.41
N GLU A 57 6.30 27.82 3.11
CA GLU A 57 7.00 26.65 2.58
C GLU A 57 8.39 26.46 3.17
N TYR A 58 9.22 27.51 3.15
CA TYR A 58 10.59 27.42 3.65
C TYR A 58 10.67 27.29 5.18
N THR A 59 9.76 27.94 5.91
CA THR A 59 9.72 27.82 7.38
C THR A 59 9.28 26.43 7.81
N ILE A 60 8.20 25.90 7.23
CA ILE A 60 7.73 24.52 7.49
C ILE A 60 8.82 23.51 7.09
N ARG A 61 9.47 23.70 5.92
CA ARG A 61 10.58 22.85 5.49
C ARG A 61 11.73 22.85 6.49
N ALA A 62 12.06 23.99 7.08
CA ALA A 62 13.12 24.10 8.09
C ALA A 62 12.74 23.39 9.40
N TRP A 63 11.49 23.47 9.85
CA TRP A 63 11.01 22.76 11.05
C TRP A 63 11.16 21.25 10.89
N TYR A 64 10.72 20.72 9.75
CA TYR A 64 10.77 19.30 9.46
C TYR A 64 12.19 18.80 9.15
N LEU A 65 13.05 19.63 8.54
CA LEU A 65 14.43 19.25 8.22
C LEU A 65 15.18 18.76 9.47
N LEU A 66 15.05 19.46 10.59
CA LEU A 66 15.71 19.07 11.85
C LEU A 66 15.24 17.69 12.33
N GLN A 67 13.93 17.44 12.30
CA GLN A 67 13.36 16.14 12.69
C GLN A 67 13.82 15.01 11.76
N PHE A 68 13.92 15.31 10.46
CA PHE A 68 14.34 14.33 9.47
C PHE A 68 15.84 14.03 9.52
N GLU A 69 16.69 15.00 9.88
CA GLU A 69 18.12 14.74 10.09
C GLU A 69 18.34 13.68 11.18
N ASP A 70 17.63 13.79 12.30
CA ASP A 70 17.69 12.81 13.40
C ASP A 70 17.21 11.42 12.94
N LEU A 71 16.06 11.35 12.24
CA LEU A 71 15.55 10.10 11.67
C LEU A 71 16.56 9.45 10.72
N MET A 72 17.17 10.25 9.84
CA MET A 72 18.15 9.78 8.86
C MET A 72 19.44 9.30 9.51
N GLN A 73 19.89 9.98 10.56
CA GLN A 73 21.07 9.60 11.33
C GLN A 73 20.83 8.26 12.05
N LEU A 74 19.69 8.12 12.73
CA LEU A 74 19.29 6.88 13.39
C LEU A 74 19.16 5.72 12.40
N TYR A 75 18.43 5.91 11.29
CA TYR A 75 18.32 4.88 10.25
C TYR A 75 19.68 4.43 9.73
N SER A 76 20.65 5.35 9.66
CA SER A 76 21.98 5.02 9.14
C SER A 76 22.69 3.91 9.92
N LEU A 77 22.35 3.71 11.21
CA LEU A 77 22.85 2.63 12.08
C LEU A 77 22.13 1.31 11.86
N PHE A 78 20.89 1.36 11.38
CA PHE A 78 20.03 0.20 11.14
C PHE A 78 19.85 -0.10 9.65
N ASP A 79 20.62 0.56 8.78
CA ASP A 79 20.63 0.27 7.36
C ASP A 79 21.05 -1.19 7.11
N PRO A 80 20.29 -1.99 6.35
CA PRO A 80 20.61 -3.40 6.15
C PRO A 80 21.95 -3.70 5.47
N VAL A 81 22.56 -2.72 4.81
CA VAL A 81 23.82 -2.93 4.07
C VAL A 81 25.02 -2.52 4.91
N HIS A 82 24.99 -1.32 5.50
CA HIS A 82 26.16 -0.74 6.18
C HIS A 82 25.95 -0.50 7.69
N GLY A 83 24.76 -0.76 8.22
CA GLY A 83 24.39 -0.46 9.60
C GLY A 83 25.23 -1.22 10.63
N ALA A 84 25.43 -2.52 10.42
CA ALA A 84 26.23 -3.36 11.32
C ALA A 84 27.66 -2.82 11.51
N GLN A 85 28.33 -2.45 10.41
CA GLN A 85 29.68 -1.88 10.46
C GLN A 85 29.72 -0.55 11.24
N LYS A 86 28.68 0.28 11.12
CA LYS A 86 28.61 1.56 11.85
C LYS A 86 28.34 1.37 13.34
N LEU A 87 27.49 0.40 13.70
CA LEU A 87 27.26 0.03 15.09
C LEU A 87 28.57 -0.46 15.74
N ASP A 88 29.33 -1.30 15.04
CA ASP A 88 30.64 -1.78 15.51
C ASP A 88 31.66 -0.65 15.71
N GLN A 89 31.62 0.38 14.84
CA GLN A 89 32.47 1.57 14.99
C GLN A 89 32.13 2.40 16.23
N GLN A 90 30.85 2.44 16.62
CA GLN A 90 30.40 3.21 17.78
C GLN A 90 30.64 2.49 19.11
N LYS A 91 30.87 1.16 19.10
CA LYS A 91 31.16 0.34 20.30
C LYS A 91 30.12 0.51 21.42
N LEU A 92 28.85 0.65 21.05
CA LEU A 92 27.74 0.81 21.97
C LEU A 92 27.39 -0.51 22.67
N ALA A 93 26.84 -0.42 23.88
CA ALA A 93 26.29 -1.57 24.56
C ALA A 93 25.02 -2.08 23.85
N PRO A 94 24.71 -3.39 23.88
CA PRO A 94 23.48 -3.92 23.25
C PRO A 94 22.19 -3.24 23.71
N GLU A 95 22.13 -2.82 24.97
CA GLU A 95 20.99 -2.11 25.56
C GLU A 95 20.83 -0.69 24.97
N GLU A 96 21.94 -0.01 24.69
CA GLU A 96 21.92 1.32 24.06
C GLU A 96 21.47 1.22 22.60
N ILE A 97 21.92 0.20 21.88
CA ILE A 97 21.48 -0.09 20.51
C ILE A 97 19.98 -0.35 20.48
N ASP A 98 19.47 -1.11 21.44
CA ASP A 98 18.05 -1.37 21.62
C ASP A 98 17.23 -0.08 21.83
N VAL A 99 17.76 0.91 22.55
CA VAL A 99 17.10 2.22 22.73
C VAL A 99 17.09 3.00 21.42
N LEU A 100 18.23 3.08 20.71
CA LEU A 100 18.31 3.78 19.42
C LEU A 100 17.37 3.16 18.37
N GLU A 101 17.20 1.85 18.42
CA GLU A 101 16.29 1.09 17.56
C GLU A 101 14.82 1.48 17.80
N GLN A 102 14.41 1.57 19.08
CA GLN A 102 13.06 2.01 19.42
C GLN A 102 12.83 3.49 19.12
N ASN A 103 13.85 4.33 19.29
CA ASN A 103 13.79 5.74 18.88
C ASN A 103 13.61 5.87 17.37
N PHE A 104 14.35 5.10 16.57
CA PHE A 104 14.17 5.06 15.12
C PHE A 104 12.73 4.70 14.74
N LEU A 105 12.15 3.65 15.33
CA LEU A 105 10.76 3.28 15.06
C LEU A 105 9.78 4.36 15.49
N THR A 106 10.02 5.02 16.62
CA THR A 106 9.17 6.12 17.10
C THR A 106 9.11 7.26 16.09
N TYR A 107 10.27 7.74 15.63
CA TYR A 107 10.32 8.78 14.61
C TYR A 107 9.74 8.30 13.28
N LEU A 108 10.01 7.06 12.86
CA LEU A 108 9.47 6.51 11.62
C LEU A 108 7.93 6.51 11.64
N PHE A 109 7.31 6.04 12.73
CA PHE A 109 5.86 5.98 12.85
C PHE A 109 5.23 7.38 12.91
N GLN A 110 5.85 8.32 13.63
CA GLN A 110 5.42 9.73 13.62
C GLN A 110 5.46 10.33 12.21
N VAL A 111 6.50 10.04 11.43
CA VAL A 111 6.60 10.50 10.03
C VAL A 111 5.56 9.82 9.14
N MET A 112 5.25 8.54 9.36
CA MET A 112 4.18 7.85 8.64
C MET A 112 2.81 8.47 8.91
N GLU A 113 2.51 8.74 10.18
CA GLU A 113 1.26 9.37 10.61
C GLU A 113 1.11 10.76 9.99
N LYS A 114 2.12 11.63 10.11
CA LYS A 114 2.15 12.96 9.46
C LYS A 114 2.14 12.93 7.93
N SER A 115 2.53 11.80 7.34
CA SER A 115 2.44 11.57 5.89
C SER A 115 1.07 11.03 5.47
N ASN A 116 0.12 10.90 6.40
CA ASN A 116 -1.20 10.31 6.22
C ASN A 116 -1.15 8.84 5.76
N PHE A 117 -0.13 8.10 6.17
CA PHE A 117 -0.13 6.64 6.04
C PHE A 117 -0.87 6.01 7.22
N LYS A 118 -1.69 5.00 6.92
CA LYS A 118 -2.34 4.17 7.93
C LYS A 118 -1.72 2.77 7.94
N ILE A 119 -1.73 2.12 9.09
CA ILE A 119 -1.36 0.70 9.19
C ILE A 119 -2.49 -0.12 8.55
N ALA A 120 -2.14 -1.08 7.69
CA ALA A 120 -3.09 -1.97 7.06
C ALA A 120 -3.77 -2.86 8.11
N THR A 121 -5.10 -2.92 8.06
CA THR A 121 -5.92 -3.70 9.01
C THR A 121 -6.08 -5.16 8.57
N ASP A 122 -6.44 -6.06 9.50
CA ASP A 122 -6.76 -7.45 9.16
C ASP A 122 -7.92 -7.54 8.16
N ASP A 123 -8.91 -6.64 8.23
CA ASP A 123 -10.02 -6.58 7.26
C ASP A 123 -9.50 -6.27 5.85
N GLU A 124 -8.61 -5.29 5.68
CA GLU A 124 -8.00 -4.95 4.38
C GLU A 124 -7.11 -6.09 3.85
N VAL A 125 -6.37 -6.76 4.75
CA VAL A 125 -5.52 -7.91 4.41
C VAL A 125 -6.36 -9.12 4.01
N ASP A 126 -7.46 -9.39 4.71
CA ASP A 126 -8.37 -10.48 4.38
C ASP A 126 -9.09 -10.21 3.05
N VAL A 127 -9.46 -8.96 2.78
CA VAL A 127 -10.02 -8.53 1.50
C VAL A 127 -9.00 -8.72 0.36
N ALA A 128 -7.72 -8.46 0.61
CA ALA A 128 -6.63 -8.78 -0.30
C ALA A 128 -6.51 -10.30 -0.55
N LEU A 129 -6.47 -11.11 0.51
CA LEU A 129 -6.33 -12.57 0.44
C LEU A 129 -7.60 -13.30 -0.05
N SER A 130 -8.74 -12.61 -0.14
CA SER A 130 -10.02 -13.18 -0.57
C SER A 130 -10.15 -13.32 -2.09
N GLY A 131 -9.16 -12.90 -2.87
CA GLY A 131 -9.28 -12.79 -4.31
C GLY A 131 -8.02 -12.96 -5.11
N LYS A 132 -8.18 -13.40 -6.35
CA LYS A 132 -7.11 -13.41 -7.35
C LYS A 132 -7.35 -12.31 -8.37
N TYR A 133 -6.30 -11.54 -8.66
CA TYR A 133 -6.32 -10.52 -9.72
C TYR A 133 -5.43 -10.93 -10.89
N LEU A 134 -4.23 -10.36 -11.02
CA LEU A 134 -3.31 -10.65 -12.13
C LEU A 134 -2.30 -11.72 -11.75
N LEU A 135 -1.84 -11.70 -10.50
CA LEU A 135 -0.77 -12.55 -10.01
C LEU A 135 -1.38 -13.61 -9.10
N ASN A 136 -1.76 -14.76 -9.68
CA ASN A 136 -2.25 -15.93 -8.96
C ASN A 136 -1.09 -16.64 -8.23
N LEU A 137 -0.51 -15.96 -7.26
CA LEU A 137 0.63 -16.44 -6.48
C LEU A 137 0.08 -16.80 -5.10
N PRO A 138 0.18 -18.05 -4.62
CA PRO A 138 -0.11 -18.39 -3.23
C PRO A 138 1.17 -18.13 -2.41
N ILE A 139 1.48 -16.87 -2.14
CA ILE A 139 2.67 -16.47 -1.40
C ILE A 139 2.32 -16.34 0.08
N THR A 140 3.01 -17.11 0.89
CA THR A 140 3.01 -16.93 2.34
C THR A 140 4.38 -16.45 2.79
N VAL A 141 4.42 -15.65 3.85
CA VAL A 141 5.67 -15.22 4.48
C VAL A 141 6.34 -16.43 5.14
N ASP A 142 7.64 -16.56 4.93
CA ASP A 142 8.48 -17.47 5.69
C ASP A 142 8.78 -16.87 7.05
N GLU A 143 7.91 -17.14 8.02
CA GLU A 143 8.06 -16.64 9.39
C GLU A 143 9.38 -17.02 10.05
N SER A 144 10.08 -18.06 9.57
CA SER A 144 11.39 -18.45 10.10
C SER A 144 12.50 -17.45 9.76
N LYS A 145 12.30 -16.62 8.73
CA LYS A 145 13.26 -15.65 8.21
C LYS A 145 13.00 -14.22 8.68
N VAL A 146 11.94 -13.99 9.44
CA VAL A 146 11.52 -12.66 9.91
C VAL A 146 11.68 -12.58 11.42
N ASP A 147 12.24 -11.48 11.91
CA ASP A 147 12.35 -11.21 13.34
C ASP A 147 10.98 -10.86 13.93
N LYS A 148 10.72 -11.32 15.17
CA LYS A 148 9.47 -11.06 15.89
C LYS A 148 9.66 -10.19 17.14
N ARG A 149 10.88 -9.70 17.39
CA ARG A 149 11.24 -9.01 18.64
C ARG A 149 11.15 -7.50 18.48
N LEU A 150 11.65 -6.97 17.35
CA LEU A 150 11.72 -5.54 17.06
C LEU A 150 10.36 -4.84 17.22
N LEU A 151 9.38 -5.27 16.44
CA LEU A 151 8.06 -4.63 16.37
C LEU A 151 7.18 -4.98 17.57
N LYS A 152 7.29 -6.22 18.06
CA LYS A 152 6.63 -6.63 19.30
C LYS A 152 7.00 -5.73 20.47
N LYS A 153 8.30 -5.47 20.67
CA LYS A 153 8.79 -4.57 21.72
C LYS A 153 8.28 -3.14 21.53
N TYR A 154 8.15 -2.68 20.29
CA TYR A 154 7.63 -1.36 19.98
C TYR A 154 6.15 -1.23 20.37
N PHE A 155 5.31 -2.16 19.92
CA PHE A 155 3.87 -2.14 20.16
C PHE A 155 3.47 -2.48 21.61
N GLU A 156 4.31 -3.19 22.36
CA GLU A 156 4.12 -3.35 23.81
C GLU A 156 4.27 -2.02 24.56
N ASN A 157 5.07 -1.09 24.04
CA ASN A 157 5.31 0.23 24.63
C ASN A 157 4.43 1.34 24.02
N HIS A 158 3.95 1.16 22.80
CA HIS A 158 3.11 2.11 22.07
C HIS A 158 1.77 1.43 21.71
N HIS A 159 0.73 1.77 22.46
CA HIS A 159 -0.59 1.19 22.24
C HIS A 159 -1.18 1.74 20.94
N HIS A 160 -1.51 0.85 20.00
CA HIS A 160 -2.25 1.18 18.80
C HIS A 160 -3.51 0.30 18.74
N GLU A 161 -4.64 0.90 18.40
CA GLU A 161 -5.89 0.17 18.17
C GLU A 161 -5.89 -0.46 16.77
N GLY A 162 -6.51 -1.64 16.62
CA GLY A 162 -6.69 -2.26 15.30
C GLY A 162 -5.42 -2.84 14.66
N LEU A 163 -4.38 -3.15 15.44
CA LEU A 163 -3.17 -3.79 14.90
C LEU A 163 -3.48 -5.18 14.33
N PRO A 164 -2.93 -5.52 13.15
CA PRO A 164 -3.12 -6.83 12.56
C PRO A 164 -2.38 -7.94 13.33
N ASP A 165 -2.86 -9.18 13.20
CA ASP A 165 -2.30 -10.37 13.85
C ASP A 165 -0.81 -10.63 13.53
N PHE A 166 -0.30 -10.07 12.44
CA PHE A 166 1.10 -10.21 11.97
C PHE A 166 1.99 -9.00 12.30
N SER A 167 1.48 -8.00 13.02
CA SER A 167 2.19 -6.75 13.38
C SER A 167 3.50 -6.99 14.15
N ASP A 168 3.65 -8.14 14.81
CA ASP A 168 4.88 -8.55 15.49
C ASP A 168 6.04 -8.86 14.52
N LYS A 169 5.75 -9.20 13.26
CA LYS A 169 6.71 -9.63 12.23
C LYS A 169 7.06 -8.50 11.27
N TYR A 170 6.06 -7.81 10.74
CA TYR A 170 6.21 -6.72 9.78
C TYR A 170 5.00 -5.80 9.85
N VAL A 171 5.20 -4.54 9.47
CA VAL A 171 4.14 -3.55 9.38
C VAL A 171 3.99 -3.10 7.93
N ILE A 172 2.75 -3.04 7.47
CA ILE A 172 2.38 -2.51 6.16
C ILE A 172 1.68 -1.17 6.41
N PHE A 173 2.31 -0.11 5.96
CA PHE A 173 1.71 1.21 5.87
C PHE A 173 1.12 1.38 4.48
N ARG A 174 -0.10 1.91 4.37
CA ARG A 174 -0.77 2.18 3.10
C ARG A 174 -1.26 3.63 3.04
N ARG A 175 -1.28 4.18 1.83
CA ARG A 175 -1.81 5.51 1.49
C ARG A 175 -2.22 5.55 0.02
N GLY A 176 -3.27 6.29 -0.28
CA GLY A 176 -3.91 6.43 -1.57
C GLY A 176 -4.73 5.20 -1.94
N ILE A 177 -5.92 5.45 -2.48
CA ILE A 177 -6.76 4.44 -3.12
C ILE A 177 -6.90 4.83 -4.58
N GLY A 178 -6.29 4.01 -5.43
CA GLY A 178 -6.41 4.09 -6.87
C GLY A 178 -7.23 2.96 -7.45
N MET A 179 -7.25 2.90 -8.77
CA MET A 179 -7.96 1.88 -9.54
C MET A 179 -7.03 1.29 -10.59
N ASP A 180 -6.81 -0.02 -10.55
CA ASP A 180 -6.19 -0.73 -11.66
C ASP A 180 -7.27 -1.34 -12.54
N ARG A 181 -7.17 -1.08 -13.85
CA ARG A 181 -8.09 -1.61 -14.85
C ARG A 181 -7.30 -2.16 -16.01
N THR A 182 -7.36 -3.48 -16.17
CA THR A 182 -6.68 -4.17 -17.28
C THR A 182 -7.71 -4.81 -18.19
N THR A 183 -7.57 -4.61 -19.51
CA THR A 183 -8.45 -5.22 -20.52
C THR A 183 -7.62 -5.99 -21.53
N ASP A 184 -7.69 -7.31 -21.44
CA ASP A 184 -6.98 -8.22 -22.33
C ASP A 184 -7.82 -9.49 -22.59
N TYR A 185 -7.35 -10.37 -23.45
CA TYR A 185 -7.98 -11.64 -23.74
C TYR A 185 -7.93 -12.61 -22.55
N PHE A 186 -6.87 -12.55 -21.72
CA PHE A 186 -6.67 -13.41 -20.54
C PHE A 186 -6.93 -14.90 -20.83
N PHE A 187 -6.48 -15.39 -21.99
CA PHE A 187 -6.87 -16.70 -22.50
C PHE A 187 -6.40 -17.83 -21.57
N MET A 188 -5.14 -17.82 -21.17
CA MET A 188 -4.57 -18.87 -20.31
C MET A 188 -5.16 -18.80 -18.90
N GLU A 189 -5.36 -17.59 -18.37
CA GLU A 189 -5.94 -17.35 -17.05
C GLU A 189 -7.38 -17.84 -16.96
N LYS A 190 -8.18 -17.61 -18.03
CA LYS A 190 -9.54 -18.14 -18.12
C LYS A 190 -9.57 -19.66 -18.22
N VAL A 191 -8.67 -20.27 -18.99
CA VAL A 191 -8.54 -21.73 -19.10
C VAL A 191 -8.18 -22.34 -17.74
N ASP A 192 -7.19 -21.77 -17.05
CA ASP A 192 -6.79 -22.19 -15.70
C ASP A 192 -7.94 -22.07 -14.70
N MET A 193 -8.77 -21.04 -14.79
CA MET A 193 -9.98 -20.89 -13.96
C MET A 193 -11.03 -21.97 -14.23
N ILE A 194 -11.29 -22.32 -15.48
CA ILE A 194 -12.23 -23.40 -15.84
C ILE A 194 -11.74 -24.74 -15.28
N ILE A 195 -10.44 -25.03 -15.43
CA ILE A 195 -9.82 -26.25 -14.93
C ILE A 195 -9.83 -26.28 -13.40
N GLY A 196 -9.54 -25.15 -12.74
CA GLY A 196 -9.61 -25.03 -11.28
C GLY A 196 -11.02 -25.31 -10.75
N ARG A 197 -12.06 -24.76 -11.38
CA ARG A 197 -13.47 -25.04 -11.04
C ARG A 197 -13.82 -26.52 -11.23
N PHE A 198 -13.37 -27.13 -12.32
CA PHE A 198 -13.56 -28.57 -12.58
C PHE A 198 -12.83 -29.45 -11.56
N TRP A 199 -11.60 -29.07 -11.19
CA TRP A 199 -10.81 -29.80 -10.19
C TRP A 199 -11.42 -29.71 -8.79
N ALA A 200 -11.89 -28.53 -8.37
CA ALA A 200 -12.61 -28.35 -7.11
C ALA A 200 -13.90 -29.18 -7.09
N TYR A 201 -14.63 -29.24 -8.21
CA TYR A 201 -15.79 -30.11 -8.36
C TYR A 201 -15.43 -31.60 -8.24
N LEU A 202 -14.35 -32.04 -8.88
CA LEU A 202 -13.86 -33.43 -8.81
C LEU A 202 -13.42 -33.81 -7.38
N LEU A 203 -12.73 -32.92 -6.68
CA LEU A 203 -12.32 -33.13 -5.28
C LEU A 203 -13.51 -33.18 -4.32
N ARG A 204 -14.54 -32.37 -4.55
CA ARG A 204 -15.81 -32.42 -3.78
C ARG A 204 -16.53 -33.75 -4.00
N LEU A 205 -16.60 -34.21 -5.24
CA LEU A 205 -17.24 -35.48 -5.60
C LEU A 205 -16.54 -36.67 -4.93
N THR A 206 -15.19 -36.63 -4.87
CA THR A 206 -14.37 -37.69 -4.27
C THR A 206 -14.20 -37.57 -2.75
N ARG A 207 -14.77 -36.53 -2.10
CA ARG A 207 -14.66 -36.22 -0.66
C ARG A 207 -13.20 -36.08 -0.14
N LEU A 208 -12.22 -35.91 -1.03
CA LEU A 208 -10.80 -35.74 -0.70
C LEU A 208 -10.46 -34.31 -0.26
N GLU A 209 -11.43 -33.39 -0.28
CA GLU A 209 -11.30 -32.01 0.19
C GLU A 209 -10.69 -31.92 1.60
N LYS A 210 -10.98 -32.89 2.49
CA LYS A 210 -10.45 -32.95 3.87
C LYS A 210 -8.93 -33.17 3.96
N LEU A 211 -8.27 -33.70 2.92
CA LEU A 211 -6.82 -33.94 2.90
C LEU A 211 -6.02 -32.73 2.40
N PHE A 212 -6.66 -31.84 1.63
CA PHE A 212 -6.02 -30.65 1.03
C PHE A 212 -6.53 -29.33 1.62
N SER A 213 -7.40 -29.38 2.64
CA SER A 213 -7.93 -28.18 3.29
C SER A 213 -6.84 -27.46 4.08
N GLN A 214 -6.47 -26.26 3.61
CA GLN A 214 -5.81 -25.25 4.45
C GLN A 214 -6.63 -25.03 5.73
N LYS A 215 -5.91 -24.73 6.82
CA LYS A 215 -6.47 -24.45 8.15
C LYS A 215 -7.73 -23.56 8.07
N PRO A 216 -8.72 -23.78 8.96
CA PRO A 216 -9.91 -22.96 8.99
C PRO A 216 -9.51 -21.49 9.19
N LYS A 217 -9.89 -20.63 8.25
CA LYS A 217 -9.82 -19.17 8.42
C LYS A 217 -10.64 -18.84 9.67
N ARG A 218 -10.01 -18.18 10.66
CA ARG A 218 -10.75 -17.52 11.74
C ARG A 218 -11.49 -16.36 11.08
N HIS A 219 -12.74 -16.58 10.70
CA HIS A 219 -13.64 -15.46 10.45
C HIS A 219 -13.73 -14.69 11.76
N HIS A 220 -13.16 -13.49 11.83
CA HIS A 220 -13.56 -12.55 12.86
C HIS A 220 -15.01 -12.20 12.58
N LYS A 221 -15.91 -12.84 13.31
CA LYS A 221 -17.33 -12.54 13.26
C LYS A 221 -17.46 -11.14 13.85
N LYS A 222 -17.73 -10.14 13.02
CA LYS A 222 -18.17 -8.82 13.49
C LYS A 222 -19.44 -9.08 14.31
N ASP A 223 -19.38 -8.88 15.63
CA ASP A 223 -20.59 -8.76 16.42
C ASP A 223 -21.31 -7.51 15.93
N PRO A 224 -22.60 -7.59 15.53
CA PRO A 224 -23.39 -6.40 15.24
C PRO A 224 -23.73 -5.78 16.59
N LYS A 225 -22.81 -5.01 17.16
CA LYS A 225 -23.18 -4.07 18.22
C LYS A 225 -24.10 -3.04 17.58
N LYS A 226 -25.34 -3.00 18.08
CA LYS A 226 -26.21 -1.84 18.03
C LYS A 226 -25.41 -0.64 18.58
N ASP A 227 -25.03 0.27 17.70
CA ASP A 227 -24.92 1.67 18.07
C ASP A 227 -26.15 2.38 17.53
N ASP A 228 -27.06 2.63 18.46
CA ASP A 228 -28.14 3.59 18.30
C ASP A 228 -27.51 4.94 18.70
N GLY A 229 -26.98 5.68 17.72
CA GLY A 229 -26.24 6.91 18.01
C GLY A 229 -25.55 7.57 16.81
N THR A 230 -26.29 8.46 16.15
CA THR A 230 -25.83 9.55 15.25
C THR A 230 -25.45 9.20 13.82
N SER A 231 -26.27 9.73 12.92
CA SER A 231 -26.37 9.48 11.48
C SER A 231 -25.44 10.36 10.62
N GLU A 232 -24.20 10.59 11.06
CA GLU A 232 -23.26 11.49 10.35
C GLU A 232 -22.00 10.76 9.81
N ALA A 233 -21.53 9.68 10.45
CA ALA A 233 -20.33 8.96 10.01
C ALA A 233 -20.52 8.03 8.77
N GLU A 234 -21.75 7.84 8.30
CA GLU A 234 -22.04 6.94 7.17
C GLU A 234 -21.96 7.61 5.79
N GLN A 235 -21.92 8.95 5.71
CA GLN A 235 -22.01 9.70 4.45
C GLN A 235 -20.69 9.82 3.66
N ASP A 236 -19.54 9.50 4.26
CA ASP A 236 -18.23 9.79 3.64
C ASP A 236 -17.47 8.61 3.03
N ASN A 237 -18.05 7.41 3.00
CA ASN A 237 -17.37 6.25 2.41
C ASN A 237 -17.40 6.25 0.87
N PHE A 238 -16.25 6.05 0.24
CA PHE A 238 -16.13 5.80 -1.20
C PHE A 238 -16.37 4.32 -1.51
N PHE A 239 -17.06 4.04 -2.62
CA PHE A 239 -17.47 2.69 -3.00
C PHE A 239 -16.82 2.29 -4.33
N VAL A 240 -16.07 1.19 -4.32
CA VAL A 240 -15.38 0.67 -5.52
C VAL A 240 -15.91 -0.70 -5.90
N GLU A 241 -16.33 -0.84 -7.16
CA GLU A 241 -16.69 -2.14 -7.74
C GLU A 241 -15.44 -2.94 -8.11
N ARG A 242 -15.33 -4.17 -7.58
CA ARG A 242 -14.34 -5.17 -8.02
C ARG A 242 -14.92 -5.99 -9.16
N ILE A 243 -14.14 -6.16 -10.21
CA ILE A 243 -14.50 -6.97 -11.36
C ILE A 243 -13.41 -8.02 -11.55
N ARG A 244 -13.62 -9.26 -11.10
CA ARG A 244 -12.62 -10.33 -11.14
C ARG A 244 -13.02 -11.47 -12.07
N LEU A 245 -12.02 -12.09 -12.72
CA LEU A 245 -12.19 -13.28 -13.57
C LEU A 245 -12.87 -14.45 -12.83
N GLU A 246 -12.56 -14.61 -11.54
CA GLU A 246 -13.06 -15.72 -10.72
C GLU A 246 -14.58 -15.71 -10.57
N ASN A 247 -15.20 -14.53 -10.58
CA ASN A 247 -16.64 -14.36 -10.39
C ASN A 247 -17.39 -14.20 -11.73
N MET A 248 -16.67 -14.24 -12.86
CA MET A 248 -17.28 -14.14 -14.19
C MET A 248 -17.81 -15.49 -14.68
N GLU A 249 -18.87 -15.43 -15.47
CA GLU A 249 -19.36 -16.57 -16.24
C GLU A 249 -18.42 -16.79 -17.44
N LEU A 250 -17.47 -17.69 -17.26
CA LEU A 250 -16.54 -18.10 -18.30
C LEU A 250 -17.20 -19.15 -19.19
N SER A 251 -17.40 -18.84 -20.46
CA SER A 251 -17.87 -19.74 -21.52
C SER A 251 -16.80 -19.91 -22.60
N PHE A 252 -16.89 -20.95 -23.42
CA PHE A 252 -15.96 -21.15 -24.54
C PHE A 252 -15.94 -19.97 -25.52
N ARG A 253 -17.05 -19.23 -25.66
CA ARG A 253 -17.09 -18.00 -26.48
C ARG A 253 -16.39 -16.83 -25.80
N SER A 254 -16.45 -16.74 -24.46
CA SER A 254 -15.80 -15.66 -23.71
C SER A 254 -14.28 -15.84 -23.58
N LEU A 255 -13.73 -17.01 -23.93
CA LEU A 255 -12.27 -17.22 -24.04
C LEU A 255 -11.65 -16.38 -25.16
N LEU A 256 -12.39 -16.17 -26.24
CA LEU A 256 -11.93 -15.44 -27.43
C LEU A 256 -12.24 -13.94 -27.37
N SER A 257 -13.00 -13.48 -26.36
CA SER A 257 -13.33 -12.07 -26.19
C SER A 257 -12.42 -11.39 -25.17
N LYS A 258 -12.13 -10.10 -25.39
CA LYS A 258 -11.49 -9.26 -24.37
C LYS A 258 -12.36 -9.17 -23.13
N THR A 259 -11.73 -9.19 -21.97
CA THR A 259 -12.38 -9.07 -20.67
C THR A 259 -11.68 -7.99 -19.86
N THR A 260 -12.47 -7.09 -19.28
CA THR A 260 -11.97 -6.07 -18.36
C THR A 260 -12.00 -6.62 -16.95
N ILE A 261 -10.87 -6.54 -16.27
CA ILE A 261 -10.73 -6.83 -14.84
C ILE A 261 -10.43 -5.50 -14.16
N GLN A 262 -10.96 -5.33 -12.95
CA GLN A 262 -10.82 -4.09 -12.18
C GLN A 262 -10.64 -4.43 -10.72
N GLU A 263 -9.65 -3.80 -10.09
CA GLU A 263 -9.31 -4.00 -8.69
C GLU A 263 -8.83 -2.66 -8.09
N PRO A 264 -9.29 -2.29 -6.89
CA PRO A 264 -8.73 -1.14 -6.17
C PRO A 264 -7.24 -1.37 -5.89
N THR A 265 -6.47 -0.29 -5.93
CA THR A 265 -5.04 -0.31 -5.61
C THR A 265 -4.74 0.55 -4.40
N PHE A 266 -3.75 0.17 -3.61
CA PHE A 266 -3.05 1.12 -2.76
C PHE A 266 -2.04 1.89 -3.61
N ASP A 267 -2.16 3.22 -3.66
CA ASP A 267 -1.27 4.04 -4.49
C ASP A 267 0.17 4.04 -3.96
N ARG A 268 0.31 3.94 -2.63
CA ARG A 268 1.57 3.88 -1.90
C ARG A 268 1.48 2.82 -0.81
N ILE A 269 2.47 1.95 -0.74
CA ILE A 269 2.66 1.00 0.37
C ILE A 269 4.08 1.10 0.87
N ILE A 270 4.25 1.15 2.20
CA ILE A 270 5.58 1.00 2.82
C ILE A 270 5.58 -0.20 3.75
N VAL A 271 6.52 -1.11 3.52
CA VAL A 271 6.69 -2.31 4.36
C VAL A 271 7.93 -2.15 5.21
N VAL A 272 7.76 -2.31 6.53
CA VAL A 272 8.84 -2.24 7.52
C VAL A 272 9.00 -3.60 8.17
N TYR A 273 10.20 -4.17 8.13
CA TYR A 273 10.50 -5.48 8.73
C TYR A 273 11.99 -5.66 9.03
N ARG A 274 12.31 -6.66 9.86
CA ARG A 274 13.68 -7.10 10.13
C ARG A 274 13.82 -8.58 9.81
N ARG A 275 15.00 -8.97 9.30
CA ARG A 275 15.35 -10.38 9.09
C ARG A 275 15.69 -11.07 10.39
N ALA A 276 15.33 -12.34 10.49
CA ALA A 276 15.75 -13.17 11.62
C ALA A 276 17.27 -13.25 11.69
N SER A 277 17.81 -13.14 12.91
CA SER A 277 19.25 -13.27 13.13
C SER A 277 19.74 -14.67 12.79
N THR A 278 20.93 -14.76 12.20
CA THR A 278 21.60 -16.04 11.94
C THR A 278 22.47 -16.43 13.13
N LYS A 279 22.85 -17.71 13.25
CA LYS A 279 23.69 -18.18 14.36
C LYS A 279 25.06 -17.47 14.45
N SER A 280 25.52 -16.87 13.35
CA SER A 280 26.82 -16.20 13.28
C SER A 280 26.77 -14.70 13.54
N ASN A 281 25.67 -14.01 13.25
CA ASN A 281 25.55 -12.55 13.40
C ASN A 281 24.13 -12.13 13.82
N ALA A 282 24.05 -11.20 14.78
CA ALA A 282 22.80 -10.53 15.13
C ALA A 282 22.42 -9.55 14.00
N GLU A 283 21.36 -9.87 13.27
CA GLU A 283 20.83 -9.01 12.21
C GLU A 283 20.05 -7.86 12.85
N ARG A 284 20.64 -6.66 12.83
CA ARG A 284 20.01 -5.42 13.31
C ARG A 284 19.42 -4.58 12.18
N GLY A 285 19.64 -4.96 10.93
CA GLY A 285 19.15 -4.25 9.75
C GLY A 285 17.62 -4.17 9.71
N ILE A 286 17.09 -2.96 9.51
CA ILE A 286 15.66 -2.70 9.35
C ILE A 286 15.39 -2.35 7.90
N TYR A 287 14.60 -3.17 7.23
CA TYR A 287 14.19 -2.96 5.86
C TYR A 287 12.97 -2.05 5.84
N VAL A 288 13.05 -0.97 5.07
CA VAL A 288 11.93 -0.08 4.75
C VAL A 288 11.78 -0.11 3.23
N LYS A 289 10.66 -0.61 2.69
CA LYS A 289 10.47 -0.76 1.24
C LYS A 289 9.23 0.00 0.79
N HIS A 290 9.38 0.83 -0.24
CA HIS A 290 8.29 1.65 -0.77
C HIS A 290 7.81 1.12 -2.11
N PHE A 291 6.50 0.92 -2.24
CA PHE A 291 5.83 0.43 -3.44
C PHE A 291 4.75 1.41 -3.89
N LYS A 292 4.41 1.35 -5.19
CA LYS A 292 3.31 2.11 -5.80
C LYS A 292 2.30 1.22 -6.49
N ASN A 293 1.05 1.67 -6.51
CA ASN A 293 -0.04 1.13 -7.33
C ASN A 293 -0.15 -0.39 -7.20
N ILE A 294 -0.20 -0.89 -5.96
CA ILE A 294 -0.31 -2.31 -5.65
C ILE A 294 -1.80 -2.67 -5.60
N PRO A 295 -2.30 -3.55 -6.48
CA PRO A 295 -3.67 -4.04 -6.38
C PRO A 295 -3.90 -4.67 -5.02
N MET A 296 -5.04 -4.39 -4.38
CA MET A 296 -5.34 -4.92 -3.04
C MET A 296 -5.26 -6.45 -3.06
N ALA A 297 -5.88 -7.11 -4.06
CA ALA A 297 -5.78 -8.57 -4.23
C ALA A 297 -4.35 -9.13 -4.41
N ASP A 298 -3.39 -8.31 -4.84
CA ASP A 298 -2.01 -8.72 -5.09
C ASP A 298 -1.04 -8.19 -4.00
N MET A 299 -1.54 -7.86 -2.81
CA MET A 299 -0.72 -7.36 -1.69
C MET A 299 0.36 -8.35 -1.25
N GLU A 300 0.23 -9.63 -1.58
CA GLU A 300 1.26 -10.64 -1.32
C GLU A 300 2.61 -10.32 -1.99
N ILE A 301 2.61 -9.48 -3.03
CA ILE A 301 3.83 -8.99 -3.68
C ILE A 301 4.68 -8.17 -2.71
N VAL A 302 4.09 -7.38 -1.82
CA VAL A 302 4.88 -6.52 -0.91
C VAL A 302 5.43 -7.27 0.31
N LEU A 303 4.94 -8.49 0.55
CA LEU A 303 5.28 -9.27 1.73
C LEU A 303 6.77 -9.66 1.76
N PRO A 304 7.41 -9.62 2.95
CA PRO A 304 8.80 -9.99 3.12
C PRO A 304 9.00 -11.52 3.04
N GLU A 305 10.22 -11.94 2.72
CA GLU A 305 10.71 -13.32 2.84
C GLU A 305 9.71 -14.40 2.37
N LYS A 306 9.27 -14.28 1.12
CA LYS A 306 8.26 -15.15 0.50
C LYS A 306 8.69 -16.62 0.46
N LYS A 307 7.79 -17.54 0.80
CA LYS A 307 7.99 -18.97 0.56
C LYS A 307 7.91 -19.30 -0.93
N ASN A 308 8.65 -20.32 -1.34
CA ASN A 308 8.52 -20.87 -2.70
C ASN A 308 7.10 -21.42 -2.88
N PRO A 309 6.42 -21.10 -4.00
CA PRO A 309 5.07 -21.60 -4.24
C PRO A 309 5.06 -23.11 -4.39
N GLY A 310 3.92 -23.72 -4.08
CA GLY A 310 3.64 -25.12 -4.42
C GLY A 310 3.31 -25.28 -5.92
N LEU A 311 3.14 -26.53 -6.34
CA LEU A 311 2.65 -26.85 -7.70
C LEU A 311 1.27 -26.25 -7.95
N THR A 312 1.06 -25.65 -9.12
CA THR A 312 -0.27 -25.18 -9.53
C THR A 312 -1.20 -26.36 -9.81
N PRO A 313 -2.54 -26.19 -9.76
CA PRO A 313 -3.48 -27.26 -10.12
C PRO A 313 -3.26 -27.83 -11.53
N MET A 314 -2.85 -26.98 -12.49
CA MET A 314 -2.51 -27.40 -13.85
C MET A 314 -1.28 -28.32 -13.86
N ASP A 315 -0.25 -28.01 -13.06
CA ASP A 315 0.93 -28.85 -12.95
C ASP A 315 0.58 -30.23 -12.36
N TRP A 316 -0.35 -30.27 -11.40
CA TRP A 316 -0.91 -31.52 -10.88
C TRP A 316 -1.68 -32.32 -11.93
N VAL A 317 -2.50 -31.67 -12.76
CA VAL A 317 -3.23 -32.34 -13.84
C VAL A 317 -2.27 -32.89 -14.89
N LYS A 318 -1.25 -32.12 -15.28
CA LYS A 318 -0.20 -32.59 -16.22
C LYS A 318 0.61 -33.74 -15.63
N PHE A 319 0.96 -33.66 -14.35
CA PHE A 319 1.68 -34.72 -13.64
C PHE A 319 0.85 -35.99 -13.50
N LEU A 320 -0.42 -35.87 -13.09
CA LEU A 320 -1.28 -37.03 -12.88
C LEU A 320 -1.72 -37.66 -14.21
N GLY A 321 -2.08 -36.83 -15.20
CA GLY A 321 -2.44 -37.27 -16.54
C GLY A 321 -1.30 -38.03 -17.21
N SER A 322 -0.06 -37.56 -17.05
CA SER A 322 1.10 -38.27 -17.57
C SER A 322 1.46 -39.54 -16.81
N ALA A 323 1.32 -39.55 -15.48
CA ALA A 323 1.49 -40.76 -14.68
C ALA A 323 0.46 -41.83 -15.08
N ILE A 324 -0.80 -41.44 -15.32
CA ILE A 324 -1.86 -42.35 -15.80
C ILE A 324 -1.52 -42.89 -17.19
N VAL A 325 -1.15 -42.03 -18.15
CA VAL A 325 -0.75 -42.46 -19.50
C VAL A 325 0.46 -43.40 -19.46
N GLY A 326 1.46 -43.09 -18.62
CA GLY A 326 2.63 -43.94 -18.42
C GLY A 326 2.26 -45.30 -17.81
N LEU A 327 1.38 -45.32 -16.81
CA LEU A 327 0.90 -46.55 -16.19
C LEU A 327 0.08 -47.42 -17.15
N VAL A 328 -0.81 -46.81 -17.92
CA VAL A 328 -1.59 -47.52 -18.97
C VAL A 328 -0.66 -48.12 -20.01
N ALA A 329 0.35 -47.38 -20.46
CA ALA A 329 1.33 -47.88 -21.43
C ALA A 329 2.12 -49.09 -20.87
N VAL A 330 2.51 -49.06 -19.60
CA VAL A 330 3.18 -50.19 -18.93
C VAL A 330 2.26 -51.39 -18.83
N ILE A 331 1.02 -51.22 -18.38
CA ILE A 331 0.05 -52.33 -18.23
C ILE A 331 -0.26 -52.97 -19.58
N SER A 332 -0.53 -52.16 -20.61
CA SER A 332 -0.78 -52.65 -21.97
C SER A 332 0.43 -53.35 -22.60
N SER A 333 1.66 -52.99 -22.20
CA SER A 333 2.86 -53.72 -22.64
C SER A 333 3.03 -55.09 -21.96
N LEU A 334 2.49 -55.28 -20.75
CA LEU A 334 2.54 -56.55 -20.00
C LEU A 334 1.51 -57.58 -20.49
N GLU A 335 0.41 -57.14 -21.09
CA GLU A 335 -0.64 -58.01 -21.65
C GLU A 335 -0.29 -58.55 -23.05
N MET A 336 0.81 -58.08 -23.66
CA MET A 336 1.27 -58.56 -24.96
C MET A 336 1.94 -59.95 -24.82
N PRO A 337 1.45 -60.99 -25.54
CA PRO A 337 1.87 -62.39 -25.33
C PRO A 337 3.32 -62.72 -25.76
N LYS A 338 4.07 -61.73 -26.24
CA LYS A 338 5.51 -61.79 -26.53
C LYS A 338 6.17 -60.47 -26.13
N ALA A 339 6.22 -60.19 -24.83
CA ALA A 339 6.93 -59.03 -24.32
C ALA A 339 8.44 -59.20 -24.57
N ASP A 340 8.95 -58.54 -25.62
CA ASP A 340 10.38 -58.44 -25.91
C ASP A 340 11.04 -57.56 -24.85
N LEU A 341 12.16 -58.01 -24.28
CA LEU A 341 12.90 -57.31 -23.22
C LEU A 341 13.25 -55.86 -23.63
N TRP A 342 13.50 -55.65 -24.93
CA TRP A 342 13.77 -54.34 -25.51
C TRP A 342 12.57 -53.39 -25.45
N VAL A 343 11.34 -53.91 -25.59
CA VAL A 343 10.12 -53.10 -25.51
C VAL A 343 9.90 -52.64 -24.07
N MET A 344 10.13 -53.50 -23.08
CA MET A 344 10.04 -53.13 -21.66
C MET A 344 11.07 -52.06 -21.28
N MET A 345 12.31 -52.19 -21.77
CA MET A 345 13.34 -51.17 -21.57
C MET A 345 12.99 -49.85 -22.26
N ALA A 346 12.41 -49.88 -23.46
CA ALA A 346 11.97 -48.68 -24.16
C ALA A 346 10.84 -47.96 -23.40
N VAL A 347 9.87 -48.71 -22.85
CA VAL A 347 8.79 -48.14 -22.02
C VAL A 347 9.37 -47.53 -20.74
N LEU A 348 10.29 -48.22 -20.05
CA LEU A 348 10.94 -47.70 -18.84
C LEU A 348 11.70 -46.39 -19.11
N VAL A 349 12.51 -46.36 -20.18
CA VAL A 349 13.25 -45.16 -20.60
C VAL A 349 12.28 -44.03 -20.97
N SER A 350 11.15 -44.34 -21.61
CA SER A 350 10.13 -43.35 -21.95
C SER A 350 9.49 -42.71 -20.70
N VAL A 351 9.20 -43.51 -19.67
CA VAL A 351 8.66 -43.03 -18.38
C VAL A 351 9.70 -42.17 -17.66
N VAL A 352 10.95 -42.63 -17.57
CA VAL A 352 12.04 -41.86 -16.93
C VAL A 352 12.27 -40.53 -17.65
N THR A 353 12.31 -40.54 -18.98
CA THR A 353 12.47 -39.33 -19.81
C THR A 353 11.30 -38.37 -19.61
N TYR A 354 10.07 -38.89 -19.51
CA TYR A 354 8.90 -38.07 -19.25
C TYR A 354 8.92 -37.47 -17.84
N CYS A 355 9.23 -38.25 -16.81
CA CYS A 355 9.39 -37.74 -15.44
C CYS A 355 10.46 -36.66 -15.36
N ALA A 356 11.60 -36.85 -16.03
CA ALA A 356 12.65 -35.84 -16.14
C ALA A 356 12.14 -34.58 -16.86
N LYS A 357 11.43 -34.74 -17.99
CA LYS A 357 10.81 -33.62 -18.72
C LYS A 357 9.85 -32.84 -17.81
N THR A 358 8.96 -33.50 -17.08
CA THR A 358 8.02 -32.85 -16.17
C THR A 358 8.74 -32.11 -15.05
N TYR A 359 9.79 -32.69 -14.47
CA TYR A 359 10.62 -32.01 -13.47
C TYR A 359 11.31 -30.76 -14.04
N PHE A 360 11.92 -30.84 -15.23
CA PHE A 360 12.53 -29.69 -15.88
C PHE A 360 11.51 -28.62 -16.26
N THR A 361 10.33 -29.01 -16.74
CA THR A 361 9.22 -28.08 -17.00
C THR A 361 8.76 -27.39 -15.72
N PHE A 362 8.69 -28.12 -14.59
CA PHE A 362 8.39 -27.52 -13.30
C PHE A 362 9.46 -26.50 -12.88
N GLN A 363 10.75 -26.84 -13.02
CA GLN A 363 11.84 -25.91 -12.75
C GLN A 363 11.78 -24.66 -13.63
N GLN A 364 11.45 -24.81 -14.92
CA GLN A 364 11.25 -23.68 -15.84
C GLN A 364 10.05 -22.82 -15.43
N ASN A 365 8.93 -23.43 -15.05
CA ASN A 365 7.75 -22.71 -14.56
C ASN A 365 8.07 -21.95 -13.27
N MET A 366 8.85 -22.54 -12.36
CA MET A 366 9.31 -21.90 -11.13
C MET A 366 10.24 -20.71 -11.42
N ALA A 367 11.15 -20.85 -12.39
CA ALA A 367 12.02 -19.75 -12.80
C ALA A 367 11.22 -18.61 -13.46
N ALA A 368 10.25 -18.95 -14.32
CA ALA A 368 9.33 -17.97 -14.90
C ALA A 368 8.52 -17.24 -13.82
N TYR A 369 8.05 -17.96 -12.81
CA TYR A 369 7.37 -17.40 -11.64
C TYR A 369 8.26 -16.42 -10.87
N GLN A 370 9.51 -16.80 -10.57
CA GLN A 370 10.46 -15.91 -9.88
C GLN A 370 10.77 -14.66 -10.71
N ASN A 371 10.88 -14.80 -12.03
CA ASN A 371 11.06 -13.67 -12.93
C ASN A 371 9.85 -12.73 -12.91
N LEU A 372 8.62 -13.24 -12.94
CA LEU A 372 7.40 -12.42 -12.86
C LEU A 372 7.33 -11.64 -11.54
N ILE A 373 7.64 -12.28 -10.41
CA ILE A 373 7.72 -11.58 -9.12
C ILE A 373 8.80 -10.51 -9.17
N THR A 374 9.99 -10.85 -9.68
CA THR A 374 11.11 -9.92 -9.71
C THR A 374 10.80 -8.70 -10.59
N GLN A 375 10.20 -8.92 -11.76
CA GLN A 375 9.77 -7.86 -12.66
C GLN A 375 8.64 -7.02 -12.04
N SER A 376 7.62 -7.67 -11.46
CA SER A 376 6.53 -6.96 -10.78
C SER A 376 7.05 -6.12 -9.60
N MET A 377 7.96 -6.67 -8.80
CA MET A 377 8.65 -5.93 -7.73
C MET A 377 9.46 -4.77 -8.30
N TYR A 378 10.21 -4.96 -9.39
CA TYR A 378 10.99 -3.90 -10.02
C TYR A 378 10.12 -2.75 -10.53
N ASP A 379 9.00 -3.07 -11.19
CA ASP A 379 8.10 -2.06 -11.76
C ASP A 379 7.30 -1.30 -10.68
N LYS A 380 6.98 -1.98 -9.58
CA LYS A 380 6.12 -1.46 -8.52
C LYS A 380 6.89 -0.90 -7.31
N GLN A 381 8.13 -1.32 -7.08
CA GLN A 381 8.96 -0.77 -6.00
C GLN A 381 9.50 0.59 -6.43
N LEU A 382 9.13 1.63 -5.67
CA LEU A 382 9.64 2.99 -5.87
C LEU A 382 11.06 3.14 -5.34
N ASP A 383 11.29 2.68 -4.11
CA ASP A 383 12.55 2.91 -3.40
C ASP A 383 12.73 1.89 -2.25
N SER A 384 13.88 1.94 -1.58
CA SER A 384 14.21 1.16 -0.40
C SER A 384 15.13 1.94 0.55
N GLY A 385 14.96 1.68 1.85
CA GLY A 385 15.81 2.20 2.91
C GLY A 385 15.84 3.72 2.93
N LYS A 386 17.05 4.30 2.88
CA LYS A 386 17.27 5.75 2.93
C LYS A 386 16.49 6.52 1.86
N GLY A 387 16.38 6.00 0.64
CA GLY A 387 15.64 6.69 -0.41
C GLY A 387 14.13 6.78 -0.12
N THR A 388 13.55 5.73 0.48
CA THR A 388 12.17 5.76 0.98
C THR A 388 11.96 6.85 2.02
N LEU A 389 12.86 6.96 3.00
CA LEU A 389 12.75 7.97 4.05
C LEU A 389 12.86 9.39 3.49
N LEU A 390 13.79 9.63 2.56
CA LEU A 390 13.91 10.94 1.90
C LEU A 390 12.66 11.33 1.12
N HIS A 391 12.04 10.37 0.42
CA HIS A 391 10.78 10.60 -0.27
C HIS A 391 9.63 10.91 0.69
N LEU A 392 9.53 10.18 1.80
CA LEU A 392 8.56 10.45 2.86
C LEU A 392 8.74 11.85 3.45
N CYS A 393 9.98 12.25 3.71
CA CYS A 393 10.30 13.56 4.26
C CYS A 393 9.77 14.69 3.35
N ASP A 394 10.02 14.59 2.04
CA ASP A 394 9.49 15.59 1.10
C ASP A 394 7.96 15.51 1.02
N ASP A 395 7.37 14.31 0.97
CA ASP A 395 5.92 14.11 0.95
C ASP A 395 5.21 14.76 2.15
N VAL A 396 5.75 14.60 3.37
CA VAL A 396 5.25 15.31 4.58
C VAL A 396 5.27 16.80 4.31
N ILE A 397 6.44 17.38 4.01
CA ILE A 397 6.58 18.82 3.82
C ILE A 397 5.59 19.34 2.76
N GLN A 398 5.40 18.62 1.65
CA GLN A 398 4.46 19.05 0.61
C GLN A 398 3.01 19.05 1.12
N GLN A 399 2.57 18.03 1.88
CA GLN A 399 1.21 18.00 2.42
C GLN A 399 1.00 19.09 3.47
N GLU A 400 1.93 19.20 4.41
CA GLU A 400 1.89 20.16 5.50
C GLU A 400 1.80 21.60 5.00
N VAL A 401 2.57 21.93 3.96
CA VAL A 401 2.52 23.25 3.34
C VAL A 401 1.17 23.50 2.65
N LYS A 402 0.58 22.50 2.00
CA LYS A 402 -0.73 22.65 1.34
C LYS A 402 -1.84 22.88 2.36
N GLU A 403 -1.86 22.12 3.44
CA GLU A 403 -2.84 22.26 4.51
C GLU A 403 -2.75 23.66 5.16
N VAL A 404 -1.55 24.11 5.52
CA VAL A 404 -1.32 25.45 6.10
C VAL A 404 -1.76 26.56 5.15
N ILE A 405 -1.47 26.43 3.84
CA ILE A 405 -1.87 27.43 2.83
C ILE A 405 -3.39 27.48 2.67
N VAL A 406 -4.06 26.32 2.57
CA VAL A 406 -5.53 26.22 2.43
C VAL A 406 -6.23 26.79 3.65
N SER A 407 -5.84 26.38 4.85
CA SER A 407 -6.40 26.90 6.11
C SER A 407 -6.22 28.41 6.24
N PHE A 408 -5.03 28.94 5.93
CA PHE A 408 -4.80 30.38 6.00
C PHE A 408 -5.66 31.14 4.98
N PHE A 409 -5.76 30.63 3.75
CA PHE A 409 -6.57 31.24 2.70
C PHE A 409 -8.05 31.34 3.11
N ILE A 410 -8.62 30.26 3.66
CA ILE A 410 -10.01 30.29 4.16
C ILE A 410 -10.19 31.30 5.29
N LEU A 411 -9.28 31.34 6.28
CA LEU A 411 -9.38 32.30 7.38
C LEU A 411 -9.26 33.75 6.90
N MET A 412 -8.51 33.99 5.82
CA MET A 412 -8.35 35.31 5.22
C MET A 412 -9.62 35.77 4.50
N GLU A 413 -10.27 34.87 3.74
CA GLU A 413 -11.48 35.18 2.95
C GLU A 413 -12.77 35.19 3.78
N GLN A 414 -12.95 34.19 4.65
CA GLN A 414 -14.19 34.00 5.44
C GLN A 414 -14.11 34.62 6.84
N GLY A 415 -12.91 34.96 7.31
CA GLY A 415 -12.69 35.56 8.62
C GLY A 415 -12.66 34.53 9.76
N LYS A 416 -13.40 34.81 10.85
CA LYS A 416 -13.33 34.00 12.08
C LYS A 416 -14.08 32.69 11.90
N ALA A 417 -13.42 31.56 12.17
CA ALA A 417 -13.99 30.23 12.01
C ALA A 417 -13.91 29.43 13.32
N THR A 418 -14.91 28.59 13.61
CA THR A 418 -14.68 27.48 14.55
C THR A 418 -13.84 26.40 13.86
N ARG A 419 -13.37 25.42 14.62
CA ARG A 419 -12.67 24.25 14.05
C ARG A 419 -13.50 23.53 13.00
N GLN A 420 -14.78 23.27 13.29
CA GLN A 420 -15.68 22.53 12.40
C GLN A 420 -15.98 23.33 11.13
N ASP A 421 -16.22 24.63 11.27
CA ASP A 421 -16.46 25.51 10.12
C ASP A 421 -15.23 25.55 9.20
N LEU A 422 -14.03 25.71 9.79
CA LEU A 422 -12.80 25.79 9.02
C LEU A 422 -12.51 24.50 8.26
N ASP A 423 -12.73 23.36 8.89
CA ASP A 423 -12.57 22.04 8.28
C ASP A 423 -13.48 21.89 7.05
N LEU A 424 -14.78 22.14 7.25
CA LEU A 424 -15.78 22.08 6.18
C LEU A 424 -15.46 23.04 5.03
N TRP A 425 -15.11 24.28 5.33
CA TRP A 425 -14.77 25.28 4.30
C TRP A 425 -13.50 24.94 3.52
N CYS A 426 -12.52 24.31 4.16
CA CYS A 426 -11.33 23.82 3.47
C CYS A 426 -11.69 22.69 2.49
N GLU A 427 -12.55 21.75 2.90
CA GLU A 427 -13.02 20.66 2.04
C GLU A 427 -13.89 21.16 0.88
N GLU A 428 -14.80 22.11 1.15
CA GLU A 428 -15.64 22.75 0.13
C GLU A 428 -14.79 23.48 -0.91
N LEU A 429 -13.80 24.26 -0.48
CA LEU A 429 -12.87 24.92 -1.39
C LEU A 429 -12.11 23.92 -2.26
N ILE A 430 -11.60 22.83 -1.68
CA ILE A 430 -10.88 21.79 -2.42
C ILE A 430 -11.81 21.14 -3.47
N LYS A 431 -13.06 20.92 -3.12
CA LYS A 431 -14.06 20.31 -4.00
C LYS A 431 -14.51 21.24 -5.12
N GLU A 432 -14.81 22.50 -4.82
CA GLU A 432 -15.33 23.46 -5.78
C GLU A 432 -14.26 23.93 -6.78
N GLU A 433 -13.05 24.25 -6.29
CA GLU A 433 -11.99 24.83 -7.13
C GLU A 433 -11.15 23.77 -7.86
N PHE A 434 -11.08 22.54 -7.32
CA PHE A 434 -10.20 21.50 -7.87
C PHE A 434 -10.93 20.23 -8.31
N GLY A 435 -12.18 20.01 -7.87
CA GLY A 435 -12.95 18.80 -8.19
C GLY A 435 -12.48 17.58 -7.42
N GLU A 436 -11.74 17.77 -6.32
CA GLU A 436 -11.14 16.70 -5.52
C GLU A 436 -11.86 16.59 -4.17
N SER A 437 -11.81 15.42 -3.53
CA SER A 437 -12.37 15.21 -2.19
C SER A 437 -11.32 14.61 -1.26
N CYS A 438 -11.12 15.22 -0.10
CA CYS A 438 -10.25 14.71 0.97
C CYS A 438 -10.85 15.06 2.34
N ASN A 439 -10.47 14.32 3.37
CA ASN A 439 -10.81 14.63 4.76
C ASN A 439 -9.76 15.59 5.34
N PHE A 440 -10.04 16.89 5.43
CA PHE A 440 -9.00 17.88 5.77
C PHE A 440 -8.49 17.71 7.21
N ASP A 441 -7.19 17.93 7.47
CA ASP A 441 -6.64 17.94 8.83
C ASP A 441 -6.52 19.38 9.35
N VAL A 442 -7.65 19.90 9.84
CA VAL A 442 -7.72 21.27 10.37
C VAL A 442 -6.85 21.48 11.62
N ASP A 443 -6.68 20.45 12.45
CA ASP A 443 -6.00 20.61 13.73
C ASP A 443 -4.51 20.89 13.55
N ASP A 444 -3.85 20.02 12.78
CA ASP A 444 -2.41 20.16 12.59
C ASP A 444 -2.11 21.38 11.72
N ALA A 445 -2.97 21.71 10.75
CA ALA A 445 -2.85 22.93 9.95
C ALA A 445 -2.89 24.19 10.83
N VAL A 446 -3.89 24.29 11.70
CA VAL A 446 -4.05 25.47 12.57
C VAL A 446 -2.98 25.54 13.63
N HIS A 447 -2.58 24.43 14.23
CA HIS A 447 -1.49 24.41 15.20
C HIS A 447 -0.18 24.95 14.59
N LYS A 448 0.11 24.65 13.32
CA LYS A 448 1.26 25.22 12.60
C LYS A 448 1.08 26.72 12.34
N LEU A 449 -0.11 27.17 11.98
CA LEU A 449 -0.41 28.59 11.82
C LEU A 449 -0.27 29.39 13.12
N GLU A 450 -0.65 28.79 14.26
CA GLU A 450 -0.44 29.34 15.61
C GLU A 450 1.06 29.40 15.94
N ASN A 451 1.83 28.34 15.64
CA ASN A 451 3.29 28.32 15.84
C ASN A 451 4.04 29.31 14.94
N LEU A 452 3.51 29.60 13.75
CA LEU A 452 3.99 30.69 12.88
C LEU A 452 3.63 32.08 13.44
N GLY A 453 2.75 32.16 14.45
CA GLY A 453 2.28 33.41 15.05
C GLY A 453 1.33 34.22 14.16
N ILE A 454 0.78 33.62 13.10
CA ILE A 454 -0.08 34.29 12.12
C ILE A 454 -1.57 34.00 12.30
N VAL A 455 -1.90 33.05 13.18
CA VAL A 455 -3.27 32.74 13.64
C VAL A 455 -3.31 32.76 15.16
N THR A 456 -4.45 33.20 15.70
CA THR A 456 -4.74 33.22 17.15
C THR A 456 -6.15 32.71 17.42
N ARG A 457 -6.40 32.22 18.64
CA ARG A 457 -7.75 31.88 19.12
C ARG A 457 -8.35 33.04 19.89
N ASP A 458 -9.62 33.35 19.63
CA ASP A 458 -10.40 34.27 20.45
C ASP A 458 -10.85 33.61 21.78
N SER A 459 -11.47 34.39 22.67
CA SER A 459 -11.94 33.91 23.97
C SER A 459 -13.02 32.82 23.90
N ILE A 460 -13.61 32.59 22.72
CA ILE A 460 -14.66 31.60 22.46
C ILE A 460 -14.07 30.40 21.68
N GLY A 461 -12.76 30.42 21.38
CA GLY A 461 -12.06 29.33 20.69
C GLY A 461 -12.12 29.40 19.17
N ARG A 462 -12.54 30.51 18.56
CA ARG A 462 -12.52 30.69 17.10
C ARG A 462 -11.16 31.15 16.63
N PHE A 463 -10.75 30.64 15.47
CA PHE A 463 -9.51 31.00 14.80
C PHE A 463 -9.66 32.31 14.04
N GLN A 464 -8.63 33.14 14.12
CA GLN A 464 -8.51 34.37 13.35
C GLN A 464 -7.07 34.54 12.87
N CYS A 465 -6.91 34.83 11.57
CA CYS A 465 -5.60 35.18 11.01
C CYS A 465 -5.32 36.68 11.07
N VAL A 466 -4.04 37.04 11.05
CA VAL A 466 -3.60 38.42 10.82
C VAL A 466 -3.63 38.75 9.32
N GLY A 467 -3.67 40.03 8.96
CA GLY A 467 -3.61 40.45 7.55
C GLY A 467 -2.29 40.04 6.86
N LEU A 468 -2.33 39.81 5.54
CA LEU A 468 -1.22 39.29 4.73
C LEU A 468 0.14 39.96 4.97
N LYS A 469 0.17 41.30 4.95
CA LYS A 469 1.42 42.06 5.19
C LYS A 469 2.01 41.77 6.56
N ARG A 470 1.13 41.73 7.59
CA ARG A 470 1.54 41.43 8.96
C ARG A 470 1.97 39.98 9.10
N ALA A 471 1.30 39.04 8.45
CA ALA A 471 1.70 37.63 8.43
C ALA A 471 3.11 37.48 7.85
N ASN A 472 3.38 38.13 6.71
CA ASN A 472 4.71 38.15 6.10
C ASN A 472 5.77 38.77 7.04
N GLU A 473 5.47 39.89 7.71
CA GLU A 473 6.38 40.48 8.70
C GLU A 473 6.69 39.53 9.86
N ILE A 474 5.68 38.84 10.40
CA ILE A 474 5.83 37.91 11.53
C ILE A 474 6.70 36.72 11.15
N ILE A 475 6.44 36.08 10.00
CA ILE A 475 7.27 34.95 9.54
C ILE A 475 8.71 35.41 9.22
N GLY A 476 8.85 36.65 8.74
CA GLY A 476 10.14 37.24 8.46
C GLY A 476 10.76 36.79 7.14
N THR A 477 12.02 37.19 6.93
CA THR A 477 12.76 36.90 5.69
C THR A 477 13.37 35.51 5.77
N THR A 478 13.18 34.69 4.74
CA THR A 478 13.74 33.33 4.70
C THR A 478 15.17 33.33 4.16
N THR A 479 15.92 32.26 4.47
CA THR A 479 17.27 32.05 3.93
C THR A 479 17.30 32.03 2.40
N GLU A 480 16.27 31.48 1.76
CA GLU A 480 16.15 31.49 0.30
C GLU A 480 16.03 32.91 -0.27
N GLU A 481 15.19 33.76 0.32
CA GLU A 481 15.07 35.16 -0.09
C GLU A 481 16.42 35.89 0.00
N MET A 482 17.22 35.59 1.03
CA MET A 482 18.56 36.15 1.20
C MET A 482 19.53 35.64 0.12
N ILE A 483 19.49 34.34 -0.20
CA ILE A 483 20.34 33.74 -1.24
C ILE A 483 19.98 34.28 -2.63
N LEU A 484 18.68 34.41 -2.95
CA LEU A 484 18.23 34.96 -4.23
C LEU A 484 18.67 36.41 -4.39
N LYS A 485 18.54 37.22 -3.33
CA LYS A 485 19.05 38.60 -3.32
C LYS A 485 20.57 38.66 -3.52
N ALA A 486 21.33 37.79 -2.85
CA ALA A 486 22.78 37.73 -3.03
C ALA A 486 23.18 37.35 -4.46
N LYS A 487 22.50 36.36 -5.06
CA LYS A 487 22.75 35.96 -6.46
C LYS A 487 22.42 37.06 -7.47
N GLN A 488 21.31 37.77 -7.27
CA GLN A 488 20.94 38.91 -8.12
C GLN A 488 21.89 40.10 -7.96
N GLY A 489 22.36 40.35 -6.73
CA GLY A 489 23.40 41.36 -6.45
C GLY A 489 24.74 41.04 -7.10
N SER A 490 25.11 39.75 -7.21
CA SER A 490 26.33 39.31 -7.92
C SER A 490 26.21 39.31 -9.46
N ALA A 491 25.00 39.48 -10.00
CA ALA A 491 24.73 39.49 -11.44
C ALA A 491 24.62 40.91 -12.03
N SER A 492 24.86 41.95 -11.23
CA SER A 492 24.98 43.33 -11.69
C SER A 492 26.48 43.67 -11.83
N PRO A 493 26.98 44.01 -13.04
CA PRO A 493 28.39 44.30 -13.26
C PRO A 493 28.87 45.59 -12.60
#